data_AF-A0A421IC10-F1
#
_entry.id   AF-A0A421IC10-F1
#
_cell.length_a   1.000
_cell.length_b   1.000
_cell.length_c   1.000
_cell.angle_alpha   90.00
_cell.angle_beta   90.00
_cell.angle_gamma   90.00
#
_symmetry.space_group_name_H-M   'P 1'
#
loop_
_entity.id
_entity.type
_entity.pdbx_description
1 polymer ?
#
loop_
_entity_poly.entity_id
_entity_poly.type
_entity_poly.pdbx_seq_one_letter_code
_entity_poly.pdbx_strand_id
1 'polypeptide(L)'
;MSRSIRVCSYLLLPLIYLLVNVKIAQLGESFPITIVTFLPALLLLYVDKINLKKLMIALGMGFGLTLFNYIFGQSLDPSKYVTSTMLFVYIVIIIGMVWSIRFKTISPHNYRKILRLFYIAVALIVMLAALEMAQIILTGGSSLMEMISKYLIYSNSYVLNFIKFGGKRTTALYFEPAFFALALISIWLSIKQFGIKTPKTDAMILAGIVLSGSFSGVMTFILFYLLEWAFQYLNKDAIKKKLPLAIISLTVFLVGVIFAFPYISERLGDLGTEGSSSYYRIIGPLVMVGYSLTHIDGVVRFGSLYEYVASFGIFNGADVGKTIDNGLYLLIIYFSWFAVLLTLWYLFKVFKMMINAFGDNQNFRVQLYLFTPVSLFFTGSIFSPEYAFLIVCPFILRKALNITNV
;
A
#
# COMPACT_ATOMS: atom_id res chain seq x y z
N MET A 1 10.20 36.65 6.86
CA MET A 1 9.17 35.66 7.23
C MET A 1 9.81 34.53 8.01
N SER A 2 9.33 34.28 9.24
CA SER A 2 9.79 33.17 10.10
C SER A 2 9.77 31.85 9.32
N ARG A 3 10.95 31.26 9.07
CA ARG A 3 11.11 29.90 8.49
C ARG A 3 10.78 28.79 9.50
N SER A 4 10.02 29.11 10.54
CA SER A 4 9.61 28.20 11.61
C SER A 4 8.09 28.15 11.62
N ILE A 5 7.52 27.03 11.17
CA ILE A 5 6.13 26.69 11.45
C ILE A 5 6.09 26.38 12.95
N ARG A 6 5.44 27.26 13.75
CA ARG A 6 5.38 27.14 15.23
C ARG A 6 4.75 25.82 15.70
N VAL A 7 3.94 25.17 14.86
CA VAL A 7 3.43 23.81 15.03
C VAL A 7 3.95 22.97 13.87
N CYS A 8 4.63 21.85 14.13
CA CYS A 8 5.18 21.04 13.05
C CYS A 8 4.04 20.46 12.20
N SER A 9 3.80 21.04 11.02
CA SER A 9 2.70 20.63 10.13
C SER A 9 2.77 19.14 9.75
N TYR A 10 3.96 18.54 9.77
CA TYR A 10 4.16 17.10 9.56
C TYR A 10 3.51 16.19 10.61
N LEU A 11 3.04 16.73 11.74
CA LEU A 11 2.23 15.98 12.73
C LEU A 11 0.88 15.53 12.13
N LEU A 12 0.43 16.15 11.04
CA LEU A 12 -0.74 15.71 10.29
C LEU A 12 -0.53 14.36 9.61
N LEU A 13 0.70 13.97 9.25
CA LEU A 13 0.95 12.71 8.55
C LEU A 13 0.52 11.47 9.39
N PRO A 14 0.98 11.29 10.66
CA PRO A 14 0.45 10.25 11.54
C PRO A 14 -1.07 10.31 11.73
N LEU A 15 -1.65 11.51 11.81
CA LEU A 15 -3.09 11.69 12.02
C LEU A 15 -3.89 11.20 10.81
N ILE A 16 -3.42 11.47 9.59
CA ILE A 16 -4.08 11.01 8.36
C ILE A 16 -4.16 9.49 8.33
N TYR A 17 -3.18 8.73 8.85
CA TYR A 17 -3.29 7.27 8.92
C TYR A 17 -4.48 6.76 9.76
N LEU A 18 -4.89 7.53 10.78
CA LEU A 18 -6.05 7.20 11.62
C LEU A 18 -7.38 7.58 10.95
N LEU A 19 -7.35 8.55 10.03
CA LEU A 19 -8.53 9.13 9.41
C LEU A 19 -8.66 8.79 7.92
N VAL A 20 -7.74 7.96 7.39
CA VAL A 20 -7.54 7.79 5.95
C VAL A 20 -8.82 7.39 5.23
N ASN A 21 -9.61 6.49 5.84
CA ASN A 21 -10.85 5.96 5.28
C ASN A 21 -12.11 6.60 5.86
N VAL A 22 -11.99 7.64 6.69
CA VAL A 22 -13.16 8.29 7.29
C VAL A 22 -13.91 9.07 6.21
N LYS A 23 -15.18 8.74 6.03
CA LYS A 23 -16.08 9.38 5.07
C LYS A 23 -16.35 10.82 5.49
N ILE A 24 -16.03 11.77 4.61
CA ILE A 24 -16.44 13.17 4.75
C ILE A 24 -17.67 13.42 3.87
N ALA A 25 -17.57 13.06 2.60
CA ALA A 25 -18.64 13.18 1.62
C ALA A 25 -18.43 12.19 0.44
N GLN A 26 -19.32 12.21 -0.53
CA GLN A 26 -19.22 11.44 -1.76
C GLN A 26 -19.74 12.31 -2.90
N LEU A 27 -18.95 12.45 -3.97
CA LEU A 27 -19.32 13.23 -5.16
C LEU A 27 -19.86 12.28 -6.23
N GLY A 28 -21.12 12.49 -6.62
CA GLY A 28 -21.84 11.56 -7.48
C GLY A 28 -21.97 10.17 -6.85
N GLU A 29 -22.08 9.14 -7.70
CA GLU A 29 -22.24 7.77 -7.21
C GLU A 29 -20.94 7.13 -6.70
N SER A 30 -19.76 7.67 -7.04
CA SER A 30 -18.54 6.87 -6.99
C SER A 30 -17.24 7.58 -6.58
N PHE A 31 -17.18 8.91 -6.50
CA PHE A 31 -15.93 9.58 -6.09
C PHE A 31 -15.88 9.81 -4.56
N PRO A 32 -14.94 9.17 -3.84
CA PRO A 32 -14.81 9.28 -2.39
C PRO A 32 -14.22 10.64 -1.98
N ILE A 33 -14.84 11.30 -1.00
CA ILE A 33 -14.24 12.48 -0.34
C ILE A 33 -13.86 12.08 1.08
N THR A 34 -12.55 11.97 1.31
CA THR A 34 -11.92 11.77 2.62
C THR A 34 -10.93 12.91 2.89
N ILE A 35 -10.28 12.89 4.05
CA ILE A 35 -9.20 13.85 4.35
C ILE A 35 -8.07 13.77 3.30
N VAL A 36 -7.89 12.59 2.70
CA VAL A 36 -6.83 12.33 1.75
C VAL A 36 -7.14 12.94 0.39
N THR A 37 -8.39 13.16 0.02
CA THR A 37 -8.80 13.87 -1.22
C THR A 37 -8.20 15.28 -1.27
N PHE A 38 -7.88 15.87 -0.12
CA PHE A 38 -7.22 17.19 -0.01
C PHE A 38 -5.70 17.10 0.07
N LEU A 39 -5.09 15.92 -0.14
CA LEU A 39 -3.65 15.72 -0.01
C LEU A 39 -2.82 16.68 -0.88
N PRO A 40 -3.15 16.96 -2.17
CA PRO A 40 -2.45 17.99 -2.95
C PRO A 40 -2.36 19.34 -2.23
N ALA A 41 -3.46 19.79 -1.62
CA ALA A 41 -3.48 21.04 -0.85
C ALA A 41 -2.67 20.91 0.45
N LEU A 42 -2.80 19.80 1.18
CA LEU A 42 -2.02 19.52 2.39
C LEU A 42 -0.51 19.49 2.10
N LEU A 43 -0.09 18.98 0.94
CA LEU A 43 1.31 18.96 0.54
C LEU A 43 1.90 20.37 0.43
N LEU A 44 1.11 21.37 0.04
CA LEU A 44 1.56 22.77 -0.07
C LEU A 44 2.03 23.34 1.28
N LEU A 45 1.49 22.84 2.41
CA LEU A 45 1.96 23.22 3.75
C LEU A 45 3.43 22.85 3.96
N TYR A 46 3.87 21.75 3.32
CA TYR A 46 5.20 21.17 3.47
C TYR A 46 6.20 21.64 2.40
N VAL A 47 5.76 22.41 1.40
CA VAL A 47 6.62 22.84 0.27
C VAL A 47 7.65 23.86 0.72
N ASP A 48 8.93 23.60 0.40
CA ASP A 48 9.98 24.62 0.36
C ASP A 48 10.14 25.15 -1.08
N LYS A 49 10.29 24.26 -2.06
CA LYS A 49 10.37 24.59 -3.49
C LYS A 49 9.68 23.55 -4.36
N ILE A 50 9.21 23.94 -5.53
CA ILE A 50 8.63 23.03 -6.54
C ILE A 50 9.50 23.06 -7.80
N ASN A 51 9.94 21.90 -8.28
CA ASN A 51 10.58 21.79 -9.58
C ASN A 51 9.51 21.65 -10.67
N LEU A 52 9.18 22.75 -11.35
CA LEU A 52 8.16 22.78 -12.39
C LEU A 52 8.45 21.82 -13.55
N LYS A 53 9.72 21.66 -13.95
CA LYS A 53 10.09 20.71 -15.02
C LYS A 53 9.68 19.28 -14.66
N LYS A 54 10.00 18.82 -13.44
CA LYS A 54 9.60 17.48 -12.98
C LYS A 54 8.08 17.34 -12.91
N LEU A 55 7.39 18.39 -12.47
CA LEU A 55 5.94 18.36 -12.34
C LEU A 55 5.29 18.26 -13.72
N MET A 56 5.71 19.09 -14.68
CA MET A 56 5.22 19.05 -16.06
C MET A 56 5.52 17.73 -16.74
N ILE A 57 6.67 17.11 -16.47
CA ILE A 57 6.98 15.76 -16.98
C ILE A 57 6.02 14.72 -16.41
N ALA A 58 5.73 14.75 -15.10
CA ALA A 58 4.79 13.81 -14.49
C ALA A 58 3.36 14.00 -15.02
N LEU A 59 2.89 15.24 -15.09
CA LEU A 59 1.57 15.57 -15.63
C LEU A 59 1.46 15.23 -17.12
N GLY A 60 2.51 15.49 -17.91
CA GLY A 60 2.56 15.13 -19.32
C GLY A 60 2.53 13.62 -19.55
N MET A 61 3.25 12.83 -18.73
CA MET A 61 3.15 11.37 -18.75
C MET A 61 1.75 10.89 -18.38
N GLY A 62 1.14 11.46 -17.33
CA GLY A 62 -0.22 11.11 -16.94
C GLY A 62 -1.25 11.44 -18.01
N PHE A 63 -1.15 12.64 -18.62
CA PHE A 63 -1.98 13.02 -19.76
C PHE A 63 -1.82 12.07 -20.94
N GLY A 64 -0.57 11.70 -21.27
CA GLY A 64 -0.28 10.72 -22.32
C GLY A 64 -0.92 9.35 -22.05
N LEU A 65 -0.86 8.86 -20.81
CA LEU A 65 -1.50 7.61 -20.41
C LEU A 65 -3.03 7.69 -20.43
N THR A 66 -3.61 8.81 -20.00
CA THR A 66 -5.05 9.05 -20.10
C THR A 66 -5.51 9.08 -21.56
N LEU A 67 -4.77 9.75 -22.43
CA LEU A 67 -5.07 9.83 -23.86
C LEU A 67 -4.92 8.45 -24.53
N PHE A 68 -3.86 7.71 -24.19
CA PHE A 68 -3.68 6.33 -24.63
C PHE A 68 -4.89 5.47 -24.24
N ASN A 69 -5.31 5.51 -22.97
CA ASN A 69 -6.46 4.73 -22.51
C ASN A 69 -7.76 5.16 -23.21
N TYR A 70 -7.95 6.46 -23.47
CA TYR A 70 -9.14 6.95 -24.18
C TYR A 70 -9.20 6.45 -25.64
N ILE A 71 -8.07 6.52 -26.35
CA ILE A 71 -8.00 6.17 -27.78
C ILE A 71 -8.06 4.65 -27.98
N PHE A 72 -7.28 3.89 -27.22
CA PHE A 72 -7.10 2.45 -27.44
C PHE A 72 -7.98 1.59 -26.53
N GLY A 73 -8.51 2.14 -25.44
CA GLY A 73 -9.34 1.39 -24.51
C GLY A 73 -10.75 1.12 -25.04
N GLN A 74 -11.16 -0.14 -24.98
CA GLN A 74 -12.53 -0.58 -25.24
C GLN A 74 -13.48 -0.07 -24.14
N SER A 75 -14.54 0.62 -24.56
CA SER A 75 -15.56 1.14 -23.65
C SER A 75 -16.70 0.14 -23.53
N LEU A 76 -16.92 -0.42 -22.34
CA LEU A 76 -18.05 -1.28 -22.02
C LEU A 76 -19.12 -0.53 -21.22
N ASP A 77 -18.70 0.46 -20.42
CA ASP A 77 -19.59 1.39 -19.72
C ASP A 77 -19.00 2.82 -19.73
N PRO A 78 -19.51 3.71 -20.61
CA PRO A 78 -19.06 5.10 -20.66
C PRO A 78 -19.41 5.92 -19.41
N SER A 79 -20.43 5.53 -18.65
CA SER A 79 -20.98 6.34 -17.55
C SER A 79 -19.99 6.50 -16.39
N LYS A 80 -19.14 5.49 -16.17
CA LYS A 80 -18.13 5.45 -15.10
C LYS A 80 -16.77 6.02 -15.52
N TYR A 81 -16.59 6.36 -16.81
CA TYR A 81 -15.31 6.81 -17.36
C TYR A 81 -14.75 8.03 -16.62
N VAL A 82 -15.60 9.02 -16.38
CA VAL A 82 -15.20 10.29 -15.75
C VAL A 82 -14.64 10.06 -14.35
N THR A 83 -15.34 9.31 -13.50
CA THR A 83 -14.89 9.04 -12.13
C THR A 83 -13.55 8.31 -12.11
N SER A 84 -13.42 7.21 -12.87
CA SER A 84 -12.18 6.43 -12.90
C SER A 84 -11.01 7.24 -13.47
N THR A 85 -11.26 8.08 -14.48
CA THR A 85 -10.25 8.99 -15.03
C THR A 85 -9.82 10.04 -14.01
N MET A 86 -10.77 10.64 -13.28
CA MET A 86 -10.47 11.61 -12.21
C MET A 86 -9.61 10.98 -11.11
N LEU A 87 -9.92 9.74 -10.69
CA LEU A 87 -9.13 9.00 -9.71
C LEU A 87 -7.70 8.72 -10.22
N PHE A 88 -7.55 8.32 -11.49
CA PHE A 88 -6.23 8.14 -12.09
C PHE A 88 -5.44 9.45 -12.14
N VAL A 89 -6.04 10.53 -12.65
CA VAL A 89 -5.42 11.86 -12.71
C VAL A 89 -5.02 12.36 -11.33
N TYR A 90 -5.87 12.11 -10.32
CA TYR A 90 -5.58 12.46 -8.94
C TYR A 90 -4.29 11.82 -8.41
N ILE A 91 -4.09 10.53 -8.72
CA ILE A 91 -2.85 9.83 -8.35
C ILE A 91 -1.63 10.38 -9.09
N VAL A 92 -1.76 10.65 -10.39
CA VAL A 92 -0.69 11.28 -11.18
C VAL A 92 -0.28 12.60 -10.53
N ILE A 93 -1.24 13.42 -10.09
CA ILE A 93 -0.99 14.69 -9.41
C ILE A 93 -0.22 14.45 -8.11
N ILE A 94 -0.67 13.54 -7.24
CA ILE A 94 0.01 13.28 -5.96
C ILE A 94 1.43 12.79 -6.17
N ILE A 95 1.62 11.76 -7.01
CA ILE A 95 2.95 11.18 -7.28
C ILE A 95 3.85 12.23 -7.91
N GLY A 96 3.33 12.99 -8.89
CA GLY A 96 4.03 14.08 -9.56
C GLY A 96 4.44 15.20 -8.61
N MET A 97 3.56 15.60 -7.69
CA MET A 97 3.85 16.58 -6.65
C MET A 97 4.93 16.07 -5.69
N VAL A 98 4.79 14.86 -5.16
CA VAL A 98 5.77 14.30 -4.22
C VAL A 98 7.14 14.12 -4.88
N TRP A 99 7.19 13.76 -6.16
CA TRP A 99 8.45 13.71 -6.92
C TRP A 99 9.09 15.09 -7.13
N SER A 100 8.26 16.10 -7.39
CA SER A 100 8.69 17.45 -7.81
C SER A 100 8.97 18.41 -6.66
N ILE A 101 8.32 18.21 -5.51
CA ILE A 101 8.46 19.06 -4.33
C ILE A 101 9.78 18.76 -3.60
N ARG A 102 10.51 19.82 -3.26
CA ARG A 102 11.48 19.82 -2.17
C ARG A 102 10.73 20.21 -0.91
N PHE A 103 10.69 19.30 0.06
CA PHE A 103 9.96 19.48 1.31
C PHE A 103 10.79 20.28 2.31
N LYS A 104 10.12 21.08 3.15
CA LYS A 104 10.73 21.78 4.28
C LYS A 104 11.40 20.77 5.21
N THR A 105 12.65 21.01 5.55
CA THR A 105 13.43 20.08 6.37
C THR A 105 12.88 19.98 7.80
N ILE A 106 12.73 18.77 8.32
CA ILE A 106 12.29 18.53 9.69
C ILE A 106 13.46 18.76 10.65
N SER A 107 13.25 19.60 11.68
CA SER A 107 14.27 19.82 12.70
C SER A 107 14.37 18.64 13.69
N PRO A 108 15.54 18.40 14.30
CA PRO A 108 15.74 17.33 15.28
C PRO A 108 14.81 17.41 16.51
N HIS A 109 14.37 18.60 16.91
CA HIS A 109 13.40 18.76 18.00
C HIS A 109 12.01 18.23 17.60
N ASN A 110 11.57 18.50 16.37
CA ASN A 110 10.27 18.08 15.87
C ASN A 110 10.24 16.58 15.51
N TYR A 111 11.39 16.03 15.14
CA TYR A 111 11.59 14.61 14.86
C TYR A 111 11.01 13.70 15.96
N ARG A 112 11.30 13.98 17.24
CA ARG A 112 10.79 13.18 18.37
C ARG A 112 9.27 13.26 18.51
N LYS A 113 8.68 14.42 18.24
CA LYS A 113 7.22 14.64 18.34
C LYS A 113 6.49 13.87 17.25
N ILE A 114 6.98 13.95 16.00
CA ILE A 114 6.40 13.20 14.87
C ILE A 114 6.51 11.69 15.12
N LEU A 115 7.69 11.22 15.53
CA LEU A 115 7.92 9.80 15.82
C LEU A 115 7.01 9.29 16.94
N ARG A 116 6.82 10.08 18.01
CA ARG A 116 5.88 9.76 19.09
C ARG A 116 4.44 9.63 18.58
N LEU A 117 3.99 10.55 17.71
CA LEU A 117 2.65 10.45 17.12
C LEU A 117 2.51 9.21 16.22
N PHE A 118 3.55 8.83 15.48
CA PHE A 118 3.53 7.55 14.75
C PHE A 118 3.38 6.36 15.68
N TYR A 119 4.10 6.33 16.81
CA TYR A 119 3.94 5.25 17.79
C TYR A 119 2.55 5.21 18.40
N ILE A 120 1.97 6.38 18.70
CA ILE A 120 0.58 6.47 19.18
C ILE A 120 -0.38 5.95 18.12
N ALA A 121 -0.21 6.34 16.85
CA ALA A 121 -1.05 5.87 15.76
C ALA A 121 -0.99 4.33 15.62
N VAL A 122 0.22 3.75 15.60
CA VAL A 122 0.39 2.28 15.58
C VAL A 122 -0.26 1.64 16.80
N ALA A 123 -0.05 2.18 17.99
CA ALA A 123 -0.62 1.63 19.22
C ALA A 123 -2.16 1.62 19.18
N LEU A 124 -2.78 2.71 18.75
CA LEU A 124 -4.24 2.82 18.63
C LEU A 124 -4.79 1.83 17.59
N ILE A 125 -4.18 1.79 16.40
CA ILE A 125 -4.61 0.92 15.32
C ILE A 125 -4.50 -0.56 15.73
N VAL A 126 -3.35 -0.97 16.27
CA VAL A 126 -3.10 -2.37 16.65
C VAL A 126 -3.92 -2.76 17.88
N MET A 127 -4.10 -1.86 18.85
CA MET A 127 -4.99 -2.10 19.99
C MET A 127 -6.43 -2.33 19.51
N LEU A 128 -6.93 -1.50 18.58
CA LEU A 128 -8.26 -1.68 18.02
C LEU A 128 -8.40 -3.01 17.30
N ALA A 129 -7.40 -3.38 16.48
CA ALA A 129 -7.36 -4.68 15.81
C ALA A 129 -7.39 -5.85 16.80
N ALA A 130 -6.67 -5.74 17.92
CA ALA A 130 -6.67 -6.74 18.98
C ALA A 130 -8.03 -6.82 19.69
N LEU A 131 -8.70 -5.68 19.94
CA LEU A 131 -10.04 -5.64 20.54
C LEU A 131 -11.10 -6.25 19.61
N GLU A 132 -11.06 -5.94 18.31
CA GLU A 132 -11.93 -6.57 17.30
C GLU A 132 -11.70 -8.09 17.29
N MET A 133 -10.44 -8.53 17.23
CA MET A 133 -10.13 -9.95 17.20
C MET A 133 -10.55 -10.66 18.50
N ALA A 134 -10.35 -10.02 19.66
CA ALA A 134 -10.81 -10.56 20.94
C ALA A 134 -12.33 -10.72 20.96
N GLN A 135 -13.09 -9.73 20.46
CA GLN A 135 -14.53 -9.84 20.34
C GLN A 135 -14.94 -11.00 19.43
N ILE A 136 -14.33 -11.13 18.26
CA ILE A 136 -14.61 -12.20 17.30
C ILE A 136 -14.36 -13.58 17.92
N ILE A 137 -13.24 -13.74 18.63
CA ILE A 137 -12.87 -15.02 19.25
C ILE A 137 -13.78 -15.36 20.45
N LEU A 138 -14.10 -14.38 21.30
CA LEU A 138 -14.83 -14.62 22.54
C LEU A 138 -16.35 -14.71 22.36
N THR A 139 -16.90 -13.94 21.42
CA THR A 139 -18.36 -13.79 21.25
C THR A 139 -18.86 -14.27 19.89
N GLY A 140 -17.97 -14.49 18.92
CA GLY A 140 -18.36 -14.72 17.51
C GLY A 140 -18.95 -13.50 16.80
N GLY A 141 -19.13 -12.37 17.52
CA GLY A 141 -19.71 -11.14 16.99
C GLY A 141 -18.68 -10.19 16.38
N SER A 142 -19.17 -9.20 15.64
CA SER A 142 -18.36 -8.15 14.99
C SER A 142 -18.88 -6.73 15.24
N SER A 143 -19.64 -6.51 16.33
CA SER A 143 -20.36 -5.26 16.56
C SER A 143 -19.46 -4.02 16.67
N LEU A 144 -18.22 -4.17 17.18
CA LEU A 144 -17.25 -3.08 17.20
C LEU A 144 -16.84 -2.66 15.78
N MET A 145 -16.58 -3.63 14.90
CA MET A 145 -16.26 -3.37 13.50
C MET A 145 -17.48 -2.82 12.74
N GLU A 146 -18.70 -3.29 13.04
CA GLU A 146 -19.94 -2.73 12.49
C GLU A 146 -20.15 -1.27 12.90
N MET A 147 -19.82 -0.90 14.15
CA MET A 147 -19.93 0.48 14.62
C MET A 147 -18.97 1.41 13.86
N ILE A 148 -17.72 0.98 13.65
CA ILE A 148 -16.71 1.77 12.94
C ILE A 148 -17.05 1.87 11.45
N SER A 149 -17.48 0.77 10.82
CA SER A 149 -17.69 0.72 9.37
C SER A 149 -18.74 1.73 8.86
N LYS A 150 -19.68 2.15 9.72
CA LYS A 150 -20.64 3.23 9.42
C LYS A 150 -19.99 4.58 9.10
N TYR A 151 -18.79 4.81 9.63
CA TYR A 151 -18.03 6.05 9.40
C TYR A 151 -17.00 5.93 8.28
N LEU A 152 -16.81 4.73 7.73
CA LEU A 152 -15.84 4.50 6.66
C LEU A 152 -16.46 4.78 5.29
N ILE A 153 -15.63 5.24 4.36
CA ILE A 153 -16.05 5.57 3.00
C ILE A 153 -16.42 4.33 2.17
N TYR A 154 -15.77 3.20 2.46
CA TYR A 154 -16.02 1.91 1.83
C TYR A 154 -16.63 0.93 2.83
N SER A 155 -17.50 0.05 2.33
CA SER A 155 -18.22 -0.94 3.16
C SER A 155 -17.33 -2.11 3.58
N ASN A 156 -17.42 -2.50 4.85
CA ASN A 156 -16.79 -3.71 5.39
C ASN A 156 -17.70 -4.95 5.29
N SER A 157 -18.79 -4.89 4.52
CA SER A 157 -19.81 -5.95 4.43
C SER A 157 -19.24 -7.34 4.09
N TYR A 158 -18.25 -7.41 3.21
CA TYR A 158 -17.55 -8.66 2.90
C TYR A 158 -16.90 -9.29 4.15
N VAL A 159 -16.19 -8.48 4.94
CA VAL A 159 -15.50 -8.97 6.14
C VAL A 159 -16.52 -9.32 7.24
N LEU A 160 -17.58 -8.52 7.39
CA LEU A 160 -18.66 -8.82 8.31
C LEU A 160 -19.34 -10.15 7.99
N ASN A 161 -19.61 -10.42 6.72
CA ASN A 161 -20.14 -11.71 6.28
C ASN A 161 -19.14 -12.84 6.53
N PHE A 162 -17.85 -12.63 6.24
CA PHE A 162 -16.80 -13.61 6.52
C PHE A 162 -16.75 -13.99 8.01
N ILE A 163 -16.91 -13.02 8.93
CA ILE A 163 -16.94 -13.27 10.37
C ILE A 163 -18.20 -14.02 10.79
N LYS A 164 -19.37 -13.69 10.22
CA LYS A 164 -20.64 -14.41 10.49
C LYS A 164 -20.53 -15.92 10.21
N PHE A 165 -19.70 -16.30 9.24
CA PHE A 165 -19.43 -17.71 8.91
C PHE A 165 -18.21 -18.30 9.64
N GLY A 166 -17.79 -17.70 10.76
CA GLY A 166 -16.71 -18.22 11.62
C GLY A 166 -15.30 -17.78 11.22
N GLY A 167 -15.18 -16.88 10.24
CA GLY A 167 -13.91 -16.32 9.81
C GLY A 167 -13.27 -15.38 10.84
N LYS A 168 -11.94 -15.40 10.94
CA LYS A 168 -11.17 -14.60 11.90
C LYS A 168 -10.30 -13.58 11.17
N ARG A 169 -10.82 -12.36 10.99
CA ARG A 169 -10.09 -11.22 10.40
C ARG A 169 -10.54 -9.91 11.04
N THR A 170 -9.62 -8.96 11.15
CA THR A 170 -9.90 -7.58 11.60
C THR A 170 -9.46 -6.60 10.52
N THR A 171 -10.15 -5.47 10.45
CA THR A 171 -9.80 -4.35 9.60
C THR A 171 -9.48 -3.08 10.38
N ALA A 172 -9.76 -3.05 11.70
CA ALA A 172 -9.63 -1.87 12.54
C ALA A 172 -10.30 -0.65 11.88
N LEU A 173 -9.54 0.40 11.60
CA LEU A 173 -10.03 1.65 10.98
C LEU A 173 -10.03 1.61 9.44
N TYR A 174 -9.81 0.45 8.82
CA TYR A 174 -9.67 0.30 7.38
C TYR A 174 -10.81 -0.52 6.79
N PHE A 175 -11.00 -0.44 5.47
CA PHE A 175 -12.13 -1.09 4.80
C PHE A 175 -11.88 -2.58 4.49
N GLU A 176 -10.62 -2.98 4.35
CA GLU A 176 -10.24 -4.36 4.04
C GLU A 176 -8.97 -4.79 4.78
N PRO A 177 -8.79 -6.10 5.06
CA PRO A 177 -7.62 -6.57 5.81
C PRO A 177 -6.30 -6.38 5.06
N ALA A 178 -6.31 -6.50 3.73
CA ALA A 178 -5.13 -6.24 2.93
C ALA A 178 -4.75 -4.75 2.95
N PHE A 179 -5.74 -3.86 2.81
CA PHE A 179 -5.51 -2.42 2.92
C PHE A 179 -5.01 -2.02 4.33
N PHE A 180 -5.54 -2.64 5.38
CA PHE A 180 -5.04 -2.48 6.74
C PHE A 180 -3.55 -2.86 6.86
N ALA A 181 -3.16 -4.03 6.35
CA ALA A 181 -1.76 -4.45 6.37
C ALA A 181 -0.85 -3.51 5.55
N LEU A 182 -1.33 -3.03 4.40
CA LEU A 182 -0.63 -2.03 3.59
C LEU A 182 -0.40 -0.74 4.38
N ALA A 183 -1.39 -0.27 5.14
CA ALA A 183 -1.27 0.91 5.97
C ALA A 183 -0.22 0.72 7.09
N LEU A 184 -0.22 -0.43 7.76
CA LEU A 184 0.80 -0.75 8.77
C LEU A 184 2.21 -0.79 8.19
N ILE A 185 2.40 -1.37 7.00
CA ILE A 185 3.72 -1.40 6.33
C ILE A 185 4.14 0.01 5.89
N SER A 186 3.19 0.83 5.43
CA SER A 186 3.45 2.23 5.10
C SER A 186 3.88 3.05 6.34
N ILE A 187 3.21 2.86 7.49
CA ILE A 187 3.62 3.48 8.77
C ILE A 187 5.00 2.96 9.19
N TRP A 188 5.24 1.65 9.07
CA TRP A 188 6.52 1.04 9.36
C TRP A 188 7.65 1.71 8.57
N LEU A 189 7.51 1.79 7.25
CA LEU A 189 8.51 2.43 6.39
C LEU A 189 8.69 3.91 6.70
N SER A 190 7.60 4.61 7.04
CA SER A 190 7.61 6.01 7.50
C SER A 190 8.48 6.16 8.75
N ILE A 191 8.29 5.31 9.76
CA ILE A 191 9.10 5.27 10.98
C ILE A 191 10.56 4.91 10.65
N LYS A 192 10.80 3.94 9.77
CA LYS A 192 12.16 3.54 9.38
C LYS A 192 12.94 4.63 8.66
N GLN A 193 12.29 5.61 8.03
CA GLN A 193 12.98 6.76 7.43
C GLN A 193 13.72 7.62 8.46
N PHE A 194 13.33 7.54 9.73
CA PHE A 194 13.98 8.24 10.83
C PHE A 194 15.36 7.66 11.15
N GLY A 195 15.66 6.40 10.76
CA GLY A 195 16.96 5.77 11.02
C GLY A 195 17.17 5.27 12.45
N ILE A 196 16.09 5.16 13.23
CA ILE A 196 16.12 4.65 14.61
C ILE A 196 15.67 3.19 14.64
N LYS A 197 16.31 2.38 15.50
CA LYS A 197 15.88 1.02 15.79
C LYS A 197 14.67 1.02 16.72
N THR A 198 13.59 0.36 16.30
CA THR A 198 12.29 0.38 16.96
C THR A 198 11.70 -1.02 17.13
N PRO A 199 12.41 -1.96 17.80
CA PRO A 199 12.01 -3.37 17.82
C PRO A 199 10.61 -3.60 18.43
N LYS A 200 10.22 -2.80 19.43
CA LYS A 200 8.87 -2.86 20.02
C LYS A 200 7.79 -2.51 19.00
N THR A 201 8.01 -1.45 18.22
CA THR A 201 7.07 -1.02 17.18
C THR A 201 7.04 -2.00 16.01
N ASP A 202 8.19 -2.59 15.65
CA ASP A 202 8.28 -3.63 14.62
C ASP A 202 7.43 -4.85 15.02
N ALA A 203 7.51 -5.28 16.29
CA ALA A 203 6.69 -6.35 16.83
C ALA A 203 5.19 -6.01 16.85
N MET A 204 4.83 -4.78 17.23
CA MET A 204 3.43 -4.32 17.19
C MET A 204 2.86 -4.30 15.77
N ILE A 205 3.64 -3.85 14.80
CA ILE A 205 3.25 -3.81 13.39
C ILE A 205 3.08 -5.23 12.86
N LEU A 206 4.01 -6.13 13.15
CA LEU A 206 3.87 -7.54 12.80
C LEU A 206 2.61 -8.16 13.43
N ALA A 207 2.36 -7.90 14.72
CA ALA A 207 1.16 -8.36 15.40
C ALA A 207 -0.12 -7.86 14.70
N GLY A 208 -0.20 -6.57 14.36
CA GLY A 208 -1.33 -6.02 13.61
C GLY A 208 -1.51 -6.66 12.22
N ILE A 209 -0.42 -6.90 11.49
CA ILE A 209 -0.46 -7.58 10.19
C ILE A 209 -0.96 -9.03 10.35
N VAL A 210 -0.50 -9.76 11.35
CA VAL A 210 -0.95 -11.13 11.63
C VAL A 210 -2.44 -11.14 12.00
N LEU A 211 -2.88 -10.23 12.89
CA LEU A 211 -4.29 -10.10 13.28
C LEU A 211 -5.20 -9.80 12.08
N SER A 212 -4.74 -9.00 11.12
CA SER A 212 -5.50 -8.74 9.89
C SER A 212 -5.82 -10.02 9.10
N GLY A 213 -5.00 -11.07 9.22
CA GLY A 213 -5.12 -12.27 8.40
C GLY A 213 -4.84 -11.99 6.92
N SER A 214 -4.03 -10.97 6.61
CA SER A 214 -3.60 -10.60 5.25
C SER A 214 -2.33 -11.34 4.84
N PHE A 215 -2.45 -12.25 3.88
CA PHE A 215 -1.32 -12.98 3.31
C PHE A 215 -0.29 -12.06 2.64
N SER A 216 -0.73 -11.09 1.82
CA SER A 216 0.16 -10.12 1.17
C SER A 216 0.90 -9.26 2.19
N GLY A 217 0.24 -8.91 3.29
CA GLY A 217 0.85 -8.22 4.43
C GLY A 217 1.99 -9.01 5.07
N VAL A 218 1.71 -10.26 5.46
CA VAL A 218 2.70 -11.14 6.09
C VAL A 218 3.90 -11.37 5.15
N MET A 219 3.64 -11.70 3.87
CA MET A 219 4.71 -11.95 2.90
C MET A 219 5.56 -10.71 2.63
N THR A 220 4.96 -9.52 2.56
CA THR A 220 5.71 -8.27 2.38
C THR A 220 6.56 -7.94 3.59
N PHE A 221 6.04 -8.14 4.80
CA PHE A 221 6.81 -7.93 6.02
C PHE A 221 8.01 -8.90 6.10
N ILE A 222 7.78 -10.18 5.78
CA ILE A 222 8.84 -11.21 5.65
C ILE A 222 9.90 -10.76 4.65
N LEU A 223 9.50 -10.37 3.43
CA LEU A 223 10.41 -9.93 2.38
C LEU A 223 11.27 -8.75 2.86
N PHE A 224 10.66 -7.74 3.47
CA PHE A 224 11.38 -6.55 3.93
C PHE A 224 12.29 -6.82 5.12
N TYR A 225 11.87 -7.69 6.03
CA TYR A 225 12.70 -8.13 7.14
C TYR A 225 13.92 -8.93 6.65
N LEU A 226 13.73 -9.86 5.71
CA LEU A 226 14.82 -10.62 5.10
C LEU A 226 15.79 -9.72 4.32
N LEU A 227 15.27 -8.72 3.61
CA LEU A 227 16.11 -7.71 2.95
C LEU A 227 16.89 -6.88 3.98
N GLU A 228 16.26 -6.44 5.07
CA GLU A 228 16.96 -5.75 6.15
C GLU A 228 18.08 -6.61 6.72
N TRP A 229 17.78 -7.87 7.04
CA TRP A 229 18.74 -8.85 7.53
C TRP A 229 19.89 -9.04 6.54
N ALA A 230 19.59 -9.22 5.25
CA ALA A 230 20.56 -9.38 4.18
C ALA A 230 21.52 -8.18 4.11
N PHE A 231 21.00 -6.95 4.11
CA PHE A 231 21.85 -5.75 4.06
C PHE A 231 22.69 -5.56 5.32
N GLN A 232 22.17 -5.94 6.49
CA GLN A 232 22.88 -5.78 7.77
C GLN A 232 23.98 -6.83 7.97
N TYR A 233 23.75 -8.07 7.54
CA TYR A 233 24.58 -9.20 7.92
C TYR A 233 25.37 -9.81 6.76
N LEU A 234 24.99 -9.66 5.49
CA LEU A 234 25.72 -10.28 4.36
C LEU A 234 26.93 -9.47 3.87
N ASN A 235 27.30 -8.38 4.54
CA ASN A 235 28.55 -7.66 4.24
C ASN A 235 29.77 -8.43 4.79
N LYS A 236 30.83 -8.62 3.97
CA LYS A 236 32.01 -9.46 4.28
C LYS A 236 32.67 -9.13 5.62
N ASP A 237 32.75 -7.84 5.98
CA ASP A 237 33.33 -7.38 7.24
C ASP A 237 32.39 -7.52 8.45
N ALA A 238 31.07 -7.50 8.19
CA ALA A 238 30.03 -7.65 9.21
C ALA A 238 29.80 -9.12 9.58
N ILE A 239 29.89 -10.04 8.62
CA ILE A 239 29.65 -11.48 8.84
C ILE A 239 30.53 -11.99 9.98
N LYS A 240 31.85 -11.78 9.95
CA LYS A 240 32.76 -12.35 10.97
C LYS A 240 32.49 -11.85 12.40
N LYS A 241 32.05 -10.59 12.56
CA LYS A 241 31.80 -9.98 13.88
C LYS A 241 30.36 -10.14 14.37
N LYS A 242 29.40 -10.30 13.47
CA LYS A 242 27.96 -10.32 13.77
C LYS A 242 27.30 -11.67 13.46
N LEU A 243 28.05 -12.69 13.04
CA LEU A 243 27.55 -14.03 12.75
C LEU A 243 26.62 -14.60 13.86
N PRO A 244 26.98 -14.56 15.16
CA PRO A 244 26.10 -15.10 16.20
C PRO A 244 24.76 -14.35 16.27
N LEU A 245 24.77 -13.02 16.15
CA LEU A 245 23.54 -12.22 16.11
C LEU A 245 22.72 -12.48 14.84
N ALA A 246 23.38 -12.67 13.71
CA ALA A 246 22.74 -13.00 12.44
C ALA A 246 22.00 -14.35 12.53
N ILE A 247 22.65 -15.36 13.11
CA ILE A 247 22.07 -16.69 13.34
C ILE A 247 20.88 -16.58 14.30
N ILE A 248 21.03 -15.94 15.46
CA ILE A 248 19.93 -15.76 16.43
C ILE A 248 18.74 -15.05 15.76
N SER A 249 19.00 -13.97 15.03
CA SER A 249 17.97 -13.21 14.31
C SER A 249 17.24 -14.07 13.27
N LEU A 250 17.98 -14.86 12.50
CA LEU A 250 17.40 -15.75 11.49
C LEU A 250 16.62 -16.90 12.12
N THR A 251 17.11 -17.48 13.21
CA THR A 251 16.42 -18.55 13.96
C THR A 251 15.10 -18.05 14.53
N VAL A 252 15.08 -16.89 15.19
CA VAL A 252 13.84 -16.28 15.72
C VAL A 252 12.83 -16.03 14.58
N PHE A 253 13.32 -15.52 13.45
CA PHE A 253 12.50 -15.32 12.27
C PHE A 253 11.93 -16.63 11.71
N LEU A 254 12.75 -17.67 11.57
CA LEU A 254 12.33 -18.98 11.07
C LEU A 254 11.30 -19.63 11.99
N VAL A 255 11.45 -19.52 13.32
CA VAL A 255 10.42 -19.96 14.27
C VAL A 255 9.10 -19.25 13.99
N GLY A 256 9.12 -17.92 13.78
CA GLY A 256 7.92 -17.17 13.39
C GLY A 256 7.30 -17.65 12.07
N VAL A 257 8.12 -17.96 11.06
CA VAL A 257 7.65 -18.52 9.78
C VAL A 257 7.03 -19.90 9.96
N ILE A 258 7.58 -20.76 10.81
CA ILE A 258 7.03 -22.09 11.11
C ILE A 258 5.63 -21.97 11.71
N PHE A 259 5.40 -21.03 12.63
CA PHE A 259 4.07 -20.78 13.17
C PHE A 259 3.09 -20.21 12.13
N ALA A 260 3.59 -19.40 11.18
CA ALA A 260 2.79 -18.89 10.07
C ALA A 260 2.60 -19.92 8.93
N PHE A 261 3.37 -21.01 8.91
CA PHE A 261 3.43 -21.95 7.80
C PHE A 261 2.10 -22.65 7.50
N PRO A 262 1.29 -23.11 8.48
CA PRO A 262 -0.02 -23.69 8.19
C PRO A 262 -0.91 -22.73 7.38
N TYR A 263 -0.95 -21.46 7.78
CA TYR A 263 -1.70 -20.43 7.06
C TYR A 263 -1.13 -20.16 5.66
N ILE A 264 0.20 -20.06 5.52
CA ILE A 264 0.85 -19.86 4.22
C ILE A 264 0.55 -21.04 3.29
N SER A 265 0.62 -22.27 3.79
CA SER A 265 0.38 -23.49 3.04
C SER A 265 -1.06 -23.60 2.55
N GLU A 266 -2.04 -23.30 3.41
CA GLU A 266 -3.46 -23.26 3.04
C GLU A 266 -3.69 -22.27 1.88
N ARG A 267 -3.14 -21.07 2.00
CA ARG A 267 -3.27 -20.03 0.96
C ARG A 267 -2.59 -20.36 -0.35
N LEU A 268 -1.47 -21.07 -0.31
CA LEU A 268 -0.79 -21.56 -1.50
C LEU A 268 -1.59 -22.69 -2.15
N GLY A 269 -2.17 -23.60 -1.37
CA GLY A 269 -3.05 -24.66 -1.86
C GLY A 269 -4.29 -24.11 -2.58
N ASP A 270 -4.88 -23.04 -2.04
CA ASP A 270 -6.03 -22.36 -2.63
C ASP A 270 -5.77 -21.78 -4.03
N LEU A 271 -4.51 -21.55 -4.43
CA LEU A 271 -4.18 -20.97 -5.74
C LEU A 271 -4.68 -21.82 -6.90
N GLY A 272 -4.78 -23.15 -6.73
CA GLY A 272 -5.26 -24.07 -7.76
C GLY A 272 -6.77 -24.30 -7.75
N THR A 273 -7.49 -23.76 -6.77
CA THR A 273 -8.91 -24.05 -6.56
C THR A 273 -9.77 -22.92 -7.10
N GLU A 274 -10.50 -23.17 -8.20
CA GLU A 274 -11.44 -22.20 -8.77
C GLU A 274 -12.49 -21.77 -7.74
N GLY A 275 -12.84 -20.48 -7.75
CA GLY A 275 -13.74 -19.88 -6.75
C GLY A 275 -13.07 -19.57 -5.40
N SER A 276 -11.83 -20.00 -5.15
CA SER A 276 -11.10 -19.58 -3.95
C SER A 276 -10.67 -18.11 -4.04
N SER A 277 -10.50 -17.48 -2.88
CA SER A 277 -10.02 -16.09 -2.80
C SER A 277 -8.59 -15.92 -3.34
N SER A 278 -7.72 -16.93 -3.19
CA SER A 278 -6.34 -16.88 -3.70
C SER A 278 -6.30 -17.03 -5.22
N TYR A 279 -7.09 -17.96 -5.78
CA TYR A 279 -7.24 -18.13 -7.23
C TYR A 279 -7.73 -16.84 -7.88
N TYR A 280 -8.81 -16.24 -7.35
CA TYR A 280 -9.41 -15.01 -7.88
C TYR A 280 -8.43 -13.81 -7.88
N ARG A 281 -7.46 -13.78 -6.97
CA ARG A 281 -6.51 -12.67 -6.83
C ARG A 281 -5.29 -12.79 -7.72
N ILE A 282 -4.84 -14.01 -7.96
CA ILE A 282 -3.53 -14.29 -8.56
C ILE A 282 -3.67 -15.02 -9.88
N ILE A 283 -4.44 -16.12 -9.93
CA ILE A 283 -4.48 -17.01 -11.09
C ILE A 283 -5.58 -16.61 -12.07
N GLY A 284 -6.82 -16.46 -11.61
CA GLY A 284 -7.97 -16.11 -12.47
C GLY A 284 -7.71 -14.87 -13.34
N PRO A 285 -7.19 -13.76 -12.79
CA PRO A 285 -6.90 -12.56 -13.57
C PRO A 285 -5.78 -12.71 -14.62
N LEU A 286 -4.98 -13.77 -14.60
CA LEU A 286 -3.95 -13.99 -15.62
C LEU A 286 -4.55 -14.18 -17.01
N VAL A 287 -5.75 -14.75 -17.11
CA VAL A 287 -6.45 -14.89 -18.39
C VAL A 287 -6.80 -13.50 -18.95
N MET A 288 -7.31 -12.62 -18.09
CA MET A 288 -7.62 -11.23 -18.44
C MET A 288 -6.37 -10.43 -18.83
N VAL A 289 -5.28 -10.63 -18.11
CA VAL A 289 -3.97 -10.03 -18.41
C VAL A 289 -3.43 -10.54 -19.74
N GLY A 290 -3.50 -11.86 -19.98
CA GLY A 290 -3.08 -12.50 -21.22
C GLY A 290 -3.85 -11.96 -22.41
N TYR A 291 -5.18 -11.83 -22.29
CA TYR A 291 -6.02 -11.21 -23.32
C TYR A 291 -5.58 -9.77 -23.61
N SER A 292 -5.39 -8.95 -22.57
CA SER A 292 -4.94 -7.55 -22.71
C SER A 292 -3.58 -7.37 -23.38
N LEU A 293 -2.69 -8.35 -23.26
CA LEU A 293 -1.35 -8.32 -23.85
C LEU A 293 -1.30 -8.90 -25.27
N THR A 294 -2.27 -9.72 -25.67
CA THR A 294 -2.25 -10.44 -26.95
C THR A 294 -3.22 -9.89 -27.98
N HIS A 295 -4.17 -9.05 -27.57
CA HIS A 295 -5.21 -8.49 -28.43
C HIS A 295 -5.10 -6.96 -28.53
N ILE A 296 -5.33 -6.41 -29.72
CA ILE A 296 -5.24 -4.97 -30.00
C ILE A 296 -6.33 -4.19 -29.26
N ASP A 297 -7.51 -4.78 -29.11
CA ASP A 297 -8.66 -4.30 -28.35
C ASP A 297 -8.63 -4.75 -26.87
N GLY A 298 -7.58 -5.43 -26.44
CA GLY A 298 -7.44 -5.95 -25.08
C GLY A 298 -7.21 -4.87 -24.01
N VAL A 299 -7.02 -3.60 -24.39
CA VAL A 299 -6.96 -2.48 -23.44
C VAL A 299 -8.38 -2.12 -23.04
N VAL A 300 -8.64 -2.03 -21.73
CA VAL A 300 -9.95 -1.65 -21.21
C VAL A 300 -9.98 -0.16 -20.93
N ARG A 301 -11.06 0.53 -21.30
CA ARG A 301 -11.23 1.95 -20.98
C ARG A 301 -11.55 2.14 -19.50
N PHE A 302 -11.11 3.23 -18.90
CA PHE A 302 -11.50 3.59 -17.54
C PHE A 302 -13.03 3.51 -17.33
N GLY A 303 -13.44 3.03 -16.17
CA GLY A 303 -14.86 2.85 -15.84
C GLY A 303 -15.49 1.54 -16.36
N SER A 304 -14.83 0.81 -17.26
CA SER A 304 -15.36 -0.43 -17.88
C SER A 304 -14.84 -1.73 -17.25
N LEU A 305 -14.14 -1.65 -16.11
CA LEU A 305 -13.50 -2.81 -15.48
C LEU A 305 -14.51 -3.84 -14.98
N TYR A 306 -15.66 -3.39 -14.48
CA TYR A 306 -16.68 -4.29 -13.93
C TYR A 306 -17.21 -5.21 -15.03
N GLU A 307 -17.63 -4.62 -16.14
CA GLU A 307 -18.20 -5.29 -17.29
C GLU A 307 -17.16 -6.22 -17.93
N TYR A 308 -15.89 -5.78 -17.96
CA TYR A 308 -14.78 -6.59 -18.43
C TYR A 308 -14.54 -7.81 -17.52
N VAL A 309 -14.44 -7.65 -16.20
CA VAL A 309 -14.21 -8.80 -15.31
C VAL A 309 -15.38 -9.79 -15.38
N ALA A 310 -16.60 -9.27 -15.41
CA ALA A 310 -17.81 -10.08 -15.52
C ALA A 310 -17.85 -10.92 -16.80
N SER A 311 -17.30 -10.42 -17.93
CA SER A 311 -17.31 -11.15 -19.21
C SER A 311 -16.43 -12.40 -19.21
N PHE A 312 -15.45 -12.52 -18.31
CA PHE A 312 -14.62 -13.71 -18.17
C PHE A 312 -15.22 -14.76 -17.23
N GLY A 313 -16.31 -14.45 -16.52
CA GLY A 313 -17.03 -15.41 -15.68
C GLY A 313 -16.19 -15.98 -14.51
N ILE A 314 -15.16 -15.26 -14.06
CA ILE A 314 -14.26 -15.75 -13.00
C ILE A 314 -14.96 -15.64 -11.64
N PHE A 315 -15.16 -16.75 -10.96
CA PHE A 315 -15.81 -16.78 -9.65
C PHE A 315 -14.91 -16.26 -8.52
N ASN A 316 -15.52 -15.51 -7.60
CA ASN A 316 -14.96 -15.12 -6.30
C ASN A 316 -15.91 -15.63 -5.20
N GLY A 317 -15.67 -16.84 -4.69
CA GLY A 317 -16.63 -17.55 -3.87
C GLY A 317 -17.85 -17.99 -4.70
N ALA A 318 -19.05 -17.61 -4.25
CA ALA A 318 -20.31 -18.00 -4.89
C ALA A 318 -20.74 -17.08 -6.05
N ASP A 319 -20.13 -15.91 -6.18
CA ASP A 319 -20.51 -14.89 -7.16
C ASP A 319 -19.44 -14.72 -8.25
N VAL A 320 -19.86 -14.27 -9.44
CA VAL A 320 -18.92 -13.81 -10.47
C VAL A 320 -18.22 -12.55 -9.96
N GLY A 321 -16.90 -12.54 -10.09
CA GLY A 321 -16.04 -11.44 -9.72
C GLY A 321 -16.41 -10.13 -10.39
N LYS A 322 -16.26 -9.03 -9.65
CA LYS A 322 -16.68 -7.69 -10.06
C LYS A 322 -15.51 -6.71 -10.18
N THR A 323 -14.34 -7.09 -9.66
CA THR A 323 -13.14 -6.25 -9.56
C THR A 323 -11.88 -7.08 -9.74
N ILE A 324 -10.70 -6.46 -9.73
CA ILE A 324 -9.43 -7.18 -9.72
C ILE A 324 -8.66 -6.74 -8.49
N ASP A 325 -8.47 -7.66 -7.55
CA ASP A 325 -7.77 -7.43 -6.29
C ASP A 325 -6.24 -7.42 -6.43
N ASN A 326 -5.74 -6.89 -7.57
CA ASN A 326 -4.34 -6.78 -7.90
C ASN A 326 -4.10 -5.56 -8.81
N GLY A 327 -3.47 -4.54 -8.23
CA GLY A 327 -3.15 -3.30 -8.90
C GLY A 327 -2.21 -3.44 -10.09
N LEU A 328 -1.28 -4.40 -10.09
CA LEU A 328 -0.37 -4.59 -11.22
C LEU A 328 -1.15 -5.10 -12.43
N TYR A 329 -2.02 -6.08 -12.22
CA TYR A 329 -2.90 -6.59 -13.28
C TYR A 329 -3.85 -5.52 -13.79
N LEU A 330 -4.39 -4.70 -12.88
CA LEU A 330 -5.21 -3.56 -13.25
C LEU A 330 -4.45 -2.54 -14.12
N LEU A 331 -3.19 -2.25 -13.81
CA LEU A 331 -2.36 -1.40 -14.68
C LEU A 331 -2.11 -2.04 -16.05
N ILE A 332 -1.88 -3.36 -16.11
CA ILE A 332 -1.72 -4.06 -17.39
C ILE A 332 -3.01 -4.03 -18.19
N ILE A 333 -4.17 -4.17 -17.57
CA ILE A 333 -5.46 -4.12 -18.27
C ILE A 333 -5.74 -2.71 -18.83
N TYR A 334 -5.37 -1.65 -18.11
CA TYR A 334 -5.57 -0.28 -18.56
C TYR A 334 -4.52 0.24 -19.56
N PHE A 335 -3.29 -0.32 -19.55
CA PHE A 335 -2.16 0.22 -20.31
C PHE A 335 -1.36 -0.84 -21.10
N SER A 336 -1.78 -2.11 -21.08
CA SER A 336 -1.15 -3.25 -21.74
C SER A 336 0.38 -3.29 -21.55
N TRP A 337 1.14 -3.51 -22.62
CA TRP A 337 2.60 -3.59 -22.61
C TRP A 337 3.31 -2.37 -22.01
N PHE A 338 2.70 -1.17 -22.04
CA PHE A 338 3.30 -0.01 -21.38
C PHE A 338 3.45 -0.22 -19.87
N ALA A 339 2.46 -0.82 -19.21
CA ALA A 339 2.55 -1.13 -17.78
C ALA A 339 3.62 -2.18 -17.49
N VAL A 340 3.74 -3.21 -18.33
CA VAL A 340 4.77 -4.25 -18.19
C VAL A 340 6.17 -3.65 -18.31
N LEU A 341 6.43 -2.90 -19.38
CA LEU A 341 7.74 -2.29 -19.63
C LEU A 341 8.12 -1.29 -18.54
N LEU A 342 7.18 -0.45 -18.10
CA LEU A 342 7.42 0.51 -17.02
C LEU A 342 7.72 -0.20 -15.69
N THR A 343 7.00 -1.28 -15.39
CA THR A 343 7.20 -2.08 -14.17
C THR A 343 8.57 -2.76 -14.19
N LEU A 344 8.95 -3.40 -15.31
CA LEU A 344 10.28 -4.01 -15.49
C LEU A 344 11.39 -2.98 -15.37
N TRP A 345 11.23 -1.81 -16.00
CA TRP A 345 12.18 -0.70 -15.88
C TRP A 345 12.32 -0.22 -14.42
N TYR A 346 11.21 -0.07 -13.71
CA TYR A 346 11.23 0.34 -12.30
C TYR A 346 11.92 -0.70 -11.43
N LEU A 347 11.56 -1.99 -11.58
CA LEU A 347 12.18 -3.10 -10.85
C LEU A 347 13.68 -3.20 -11.15
N PHE A 348 14.10 -2.98 -12.39
CA PHE A 348 15.52 -2.92 -12.75
C PHE A 348 16.27 -1.79 -12.03
N LYS A 349 15.63 -0.61 -11.87
CA LYS A 349 16.21 0.50 -11.08
C LYS A 349 16.34 0.13 -9.60
N VAL A 350 15.33 -0.54 -9.03
CA VAL A 350 15.37 -1.04 -7.64
C VAL A 350 16.47 -2.09 -7.48
N PHE A 351 16.59 -3.02 -8.42
CA PHE A 351 17.63 -4.05 -8.43
C PHE A 351 19.03 -3.45 -8.47
N LYS A 352 19.28 -2.48 -9.37
CA LYS A 352 20.55 -1.74 -9.40
C LYS A 352 20.87 -1.05 -8.07
N MET A 353 19.85 -0.49 -7.42
CA MET A 353 20.00 0.14 -6.11
C MET A 353 20.30 -0.89 -5.01
N MET A 354 19.68 -2.08 -5.08
CA MET A 354 19.91 -3.18 -4.15
C MET A 354 21.36 -3.69 -4.17
N ILE A 355 21.93 -3.88 -5.37
CA ILE A 355 23.33 -4.34 -5.52
C ILE A 355 24.30 -3.40 -4.77
N ASN A 356 24.04 -2.09 -4.82
CA ASN A 356 24.90 -1.09 -4.20
C ASN A 356 24.57 -0.83 -2.72
N ALA A 357 23.56 -1.49 -2.14
CA ALA A 357 23.06 -1.22 -0.79
C ALA A 357 23.53 -2.25 0.26
N PHE A 358 24.32 -3.27 -0.12
CA PHE A 358 24.88 -4.22 0.84
C PHE A 358 25.84 -3.51 1.80
N GLY A 359 25.52 -3.55 3.09
CA GLY A 359 26.26 -2.80 4.11
C GLY A 359 25.92 -1.30 4.20
N ASP A 360 25.28 -0.72 3.18
CA ASP A 360 24.95 0.71 3.09
C ASP A 360 23.50 0.94 2.63
N ASN A 361 22.54 0.36 3.35
CA ASN A 361 21.12 0.61 3.13
C ASN A 361 20.57 1.64 4.13
N GLN A 362 21.15 2.83 4.13
CA GLN A 362 20.73 3.91 5.04
C GLN A 362 19.23 4.20 4.91
N ASN A 363 18.55 4.14 6.05
CA ASN A 363 17.14 4.46 6.19
C ASN A 363 16.25 3.66 5.21
N PHE A 364 16.57 2.37 5.00
CA PHE A 364 15.68 1.44 4.27
C PHE A 364 15.37 1.90 2.85
N ARG A 365 16.36 2.44 2.15
CA ARG A 365 16.18 2.99 0.80
C ARG A 365 15.65 1.92 -0.14
N VAL A 366 16.22 0.72 -0.13
CA VAL A 366 15.78 -0.34 -1.04
C VAL A 366 14.34 -0.74 -0.78
N GLN A 367 13.98 -0.99 0.48
CA GLN A 367 12.62 -1.35 0.87
C GLN A 367 11.63 -0.25 0.52
N LEU A 368 11.99 1.02 0.72
CA LEU A 368 11.13 2.15 0.36
C LEU A 368 10.77 2.16 -1.13
N TYR A 369 11.75 2.01 -2.03
CA TYR A 369 11.44 2.01 -3.47
C TYR A 369 10.79 0.69 -3.91
N LEU A 370 11.13 -0.44 -3.29
CA LEU A 370 10.50 -1.73 -3.55
C LEU A 370 9.04 -1.77 -3.07
N PHE A 371 8.67 -0.96 -2.08
CA PHE A 371 7.31 -0.87 -1.57
C PHE A 371 6.29 -0.46 -2.62
N THR A 372 6.62 0.45 -3.54
CA THR A 372 5.70 0.87 -4.59
C THR A 372 5.19 -0.31 -5.43
N PRO A 373 6.04 -1.12 -6.11
CA PRO A 373 5.56 -2.26 -6.88
C PRO A 373 4.97 -3.37 -5.99
N VAL A 374 5.50 -3.61 -4.79
CA VAL A 374 4.96 -4.65 -3.89
C VAL A 374 3.55 -4.28 -3.39
N SER A 375 3.29 -3.00 -3.16
CA SER A 375 1.98 -2.53 -2.70
C SER A 375 0.85 -2.75 -3.71
N LEU A 376 1.17 -2.90 -5.00
CA LEU A 376 0.18 -3.19 -6.04
C LEU A 376 -0.51 -4.54 -5.82
N PHE A 377 0.14 -5.48 -5.12
CA PHE A 377 -0.42 -6.80 -4.83
C PHE A 377 -1.39 -6.83 -3.63
N PHE A 378 -1.64 -5.68 -2.99
CA PHE A 378 -2.50 -5.62 -1.81
C PHE A 378 -3.97 -5.39 -2.14
N THR A 379 -4.27 -4.65 -3.19
CA THR A 379 -5.64 -4.21 -3.48
C THR A 379 -5.79 -3.78 -4.94
N GLY A 380 -7.01 -3.88 -5.46
CA GLY A 380 -7.42 -3.27 -6.72
C GLY A 380 -7.68 -1.77 -6.63
N SER A 381 -7.81 -1.21 -5.42
CA SER A 381 -8.12 0.21 -5.18
C SER A 381 -6.92 1.14 -5.39
N ILE A 382 -6.05 0.82 -6.35
CA ILE A 382 -4.80 1.54 -6.55
C ILE A 382 -4.98 2.95 -7.11
N PHE A 383 -6.18 3.33 -7.54
CA PHE A 383 -6.54 4.70 -7.94
C PHE A 383 -7.21 5.51 -6.83
N SER A 384 -7.42 4.92 -5.64
CA SER A 384 -8.02 5.62 -4.51
C SER A 384 -7.07 6.67 -3.92
N PRO A 385 -7.59 7.82 -3.45
CA PRO A 385 -6.79 8.79 -2.71
C PRO A 385 -6.02 8.16 -1.54
N GLU A 386 -6.67 7.26 -0.81
CA GLU A 386 -6.16 6.62 0.38
C GLU A 386 -4.94 5.77 0.06
N TYR A 387 -5.01 4.95 -1.00
CA TYR A 387 -3.86 4.19 -1.49
C TYR A 387 -2.69 5.13 -1.84
N ALA A 388 -2.95 6.21 -2.58
CA ALA A 388 -1.92 7.17 -2.97
C ALA A 388 -1.17 7.73 -1.75
N PHE A 389 -1.89 8.11 -0.69
CA PHE A 389 -1.28 8.57 0.56
C PHE A 389 -0.38 7.50 1.20
N LEU A 390 -0.86 6.25 1.31
CA LEU A 390 -0.07 5.16 1.88
C LEU A 390 1.23 4.94 1.11
N ILE A 391 1.23 5.09 -0.22
CA ILE A 391 2.45 4.93 -1.02
C ILE A 391 3.39 6.12 -0.85
N VAL A 392 2.87 7.35 -0.86
CA VAL A 392 3.74 8.54 -0.91
C VAL A 392 4.22 9.04 0.46
N CYS A 393 3.51 8.76 1.55
CA CYS A 393 3.87 9.28 2.87
C CYS A 393 5.30 8.91 3.31
N PRO A 394 5.77 7.65 3.15
CA PRO A 394 7.17 7.30 3.40
C PRO A 394 8.18 8.14 2.57
N PHE A 395 7.86 8.45 1.30
CA PHE A 395 8.72 9.30 0.45
C PHE A 395 8.72 10.77 0.89
N ILE A 396 7.59 11.30 1.33
CA ILE A 396 7.48 12.65 1.89
C ILE A 396 8.44 12.76 3.07
N LEU A 397 8.38 11.81 4.01
CA LEU A 397 9.27 11.80 5.18
C LEU A 397 10.73 11.66 4.81
N ARG A 398 11.08 10.76 3.89
CA ARG A 398 12.46 10.61 3.43
C ARG A 398 13.03 11.92 2.88
N LYS A 399 12.25 12.62 2.04
CA LYS A 399 12.67 13.90 1.47
C LYS A 399 12.72 15.02 2.52
N ALA A 400 11.78 15.03 3.47
CA ALA A 400 11.70 16.05 4.51
C ALA A 400 12.78 15.87 5.59
N LEU A 401 13.24 14.66 5.85
CA LEU A 401 14.34 14.40 6.79
C LEU A 401 15.72 14.78 6.21
N ASN A 402 15.81 15.03 4.88
CA ASN A 402 17.00 15.51 4.16
C ASN A 402 18.30 14.84 4.63
N ILE A 403 18.28 13.51 4.77
CA ILE A 403 19.45 12.72 5.15
C ILE A 403 20.28 12.51 3.87
N THR A 404 20.89 13.60 3.39
CA THR A 404 21.92 13.56 2.34
C THR A 404 23.31 13.91 2.88
N ASN A 405 23.46 14.08 4.20
CA ASN A 405 24.75 14.33 4.83
C ASN A 405 24.89 13.42 6.05
N VAL A 406 25.38 12.19 5.84
CA VAL A 406 26.44 11.58 6.65
C VAL A 406 27.36 10.85 5.70
#